data_AF-A0A7C1RWX9-F1
#
_entry.id   AF-A0A7C1RWX9-F1
#
_cell.length_a   1.000
_cell.length_b   1.000
_cell.length_c   1.000
_cell.angle_alpha   90.00
_cell.angle_beta   90.00
_cell.angle_gamma   90.00
#
_symmetry.space_group_name_H-M   'P 1'
#
loop_
_entity.id
_entity.type
_entity.pdbx_description
1 polymer ?
#
loop_
_entity_poly.entity_id
_entity_poly.type
_entity_poly.pdbx_seq_one_letter_code
_entity_poly.pdbx_strand_id
1 'polypeptide(L)'
;MKLEPIIKDTVTLANSEVKKIADRVANTAILAAEKVSVEPNFKAEKDSFESIMQQRLKVFDQAKIKNIQQLVTPLVKASQEVRTSVYGELGKIDIMKVKSVEDSVKKLGPLKIERKLLGLRVAPLNTDLSDAQIKKYLDDQGEILNTHNITSIDAITGGGRVFGDIGQVSENVDIELDDFQPQAVTDKLGLYIRRVKCVDETGSNSFFDLESERYGDDEIALAGTSVDETGDTKKIPEFRVGNSFNDGDTKWYSPHKQWNWFSMREGGSNWPKSYYLTFILAEKDNGGLSEFLQKLWDKVGKQVTAAIAAAIGGAIGSSLGPLGTIIGAAVGYAVAKIVEWFIKMWKDDIFPPKTISCTVPSFGARWTKNGSWGSTTSEFRNAHFYGHDGHYYIEYYWRLFS
;
A
#
# COMPACT_ATOMS: atom_id res chain seq x y z
N MET A 1 -16.03 -18.98 18.82
CA MET A 1 -15.36 -19.43 17.57
C MET A 1 -13.94 -18.88 17.53
N LYS A 2 -12.96 -19.69 17.11
CA LYS A 2 -11.55 -19.29 16.98
C LYS A 2 -11.40 -18.36 15.77
N LEU A 3 -11.22 -17.06 15.99
CA LEU A 3 -10.99 -16.08 14.93
C LEU A 3 -9.49 -15.83 14.78
N GLU A 4 -8.99 -15.89 13.53
CA GLU A 4 -7.56 -15.76 13.23
C GLU A 4 -7.26 -14.50 12.41
N PRO A 5 -6.18 -13.76 12.73
CA PRO A 5 -5.73 -12.69 11.86
C PRO A 5 -5.23 -13.22 10.51
N ILE A 6 -5.62 -12.56 9.43
CA ILE A 6 -5.33 -12.96 8.05
C ILE A 6 -4.18 -12.11 7.50
N ILE A 7 -3.13 -12.75 7.01
CA ILE A 7 -1.99 -12.09 6.38
C ILE A 7 -2.09 -12.25 4.87
N LYS A 8 -1.85 -11.16 4.13
CA LYS A 8 -1.66 -11.20 2.67
C LYS A 8 -0.30 -10.62 2.31
N ASP A 9 0.46 -11.42 1.55
CA ASP A 9 1.80 -11.06 1.06
C ASP A 9 1.77 -10.15 -0.18
N THR A 10 0.59 -9.97 -0.78
CA THR A 10 0.34 -9.04 -1.89
C THR A 10 -1.05 -8.44 -1.74
N VAL A 11 -1.17 -7.15 -2.02
CA VAL A 11 -2.45 -6.44 -2.03
C VAL A 11 -2.86 -6.15 -3.47
N THR A 12 -3.99 -6.70 -3.89
CA THR A 12 -4.59 -6.43 -5.20
C THR A 12 -5.79 -5.51 -5.06
N LEU A 13 -5.87 -4.50 -5.95
CA LEU A 13 -6.99 -3.57 -5.97
C LEU A 13 -8.07 -4.09 -6.93
N ALA A 14 -8.98 -4.92 -6.41
CA ALA A 14 -10.06 -5.52 -7.20
C ALA A 14 -11.22 -4.55 -7.47
N ASN A 15 -11.42 -3.55 -6.62
CA ASN A 15 -12.52 -2.61 -6.75
C ASN A 15 -12.23 -1.58 -7.85
N SER A 16 -13.05 -1.58 -8.90
CA SER A 16 -12.89 -0.70 -10.07
C SER A 16 -13.04 0.79 -9.74
N GLU A 17 -13.93 1.17 -8.82
CA GLU A 17 -14.12 2.57 -8.42
C GLU A 17 -12.95 3.09 -7.60
N VAL A 18 -12.46 2.28 -6.66
CA VAL A 18 -11.27 2.60 -5.88
C VAL A 18 -10.05 2.67 -6.79
N LYS A 19 -9.98 1.78 -7.78
CA LYS A 19 -8.93 1.80 -8.81
C LYS A 19 -8.96 3.09 -9.62
N LYS A 20 -10.13 3.62 -10.03
CA LYS A 20 -10.22 4.93 -10.70
C LYS A 20 -9.59 6.05 -9.88
N ILE A 21 -9.84 6.07 -8.57
CA ILE A 21 -9.27 7.06 -7.65
C ILE A 21 -7.74 6.91 -7.60
N ALA A 22 -7.27 5.69 -7.34
CA ALA A 22 -5.84 5.40 -7.24
C ALA A 22 -5.11 5.68 -8.57
N ASP A 23 -5.70 5.31 -9.71
CA ASP A 23 -5.20 5.59 -11.06
C ASP A 23 -5.09 7.10 -11.32
N ARG A 24 -6.08 7.90 -10.91
CA ARG A 24 -6.03 9.35 -11.11
C ARG A 24 -4.93 9.99 -10.28
N VAL A 25 -4.77 9.60 -9.02
CA VAL A 25 -3.66 10.10 -8.17
C VAL A 25 -2.31 9.68 -8.73
N ALA A 26 -2.14 8.40 -9.08
CA ALA A 26 -0.90 7.88 -9.65
C ALA A 26 -0.53 8.56 -10.97
N ASN A 27 -1.50 8.68 -11.90
CA ASN A 27 -1.27 9.34 -13.18
C ASN A 27 -1.01 10.85 -13.02
N THR A 28 -1.55 11.50 -11.99
CA THR A 28 -1.22 12.90 -11.67
C THR A 28 0.26 13.03 -11.28
N ALA A 29 0.75 12.13 -10.42
CA ALA A 29 2.16 12.10 -10.04
C ALA A 29 3.08 11.76 -11.22
N ILE A 30 2.67 10.83 -12.09
CA ILE A 30 3.41 10.47 -13.31
C ILE A 30 3.49 11.66 -14.27
N LEU A 31 2.38 12.33 -14.57
CA LEU A 31 2.37 13.52 -15.43
C LEU A 31 3.24 14.66 -14.87
N ALA A 32 3.25 14.83 -13.55
CA ALA A 32 4.16 15.76 -12.88
C ALA A 32 5.64 15.37 -13.06
N ALA A 33 5.96 14.08 -12.97
CA ALA A 33 7.30 13.55 -13.25
C ALA A 33 7.72 13.73 -14.70
N GLU A 34 6.80 13.50 -15.65
CA GLU A 34 7.03 13.74 -17.07
C GLU A 34 7.33 15.21 -17.34
N LYS A 35 6.53 16.11 -16.77
CA LYS A 35 6.70 17.55 -16.92
C LYS A 35 8.08 18.00 -16.45
N VAL A 36 8.48 17.59 -15.26
CA VAL A 36 9.78 17.95 -14.69
C VAL A 36 10.94 17.30 -15.47
N SER A 37 10.74 16.10 -16.01
CA SER A 37 11.73 15.44 -16.88
C SER A 37 12.03 16.28 -18.13
N VAL A 38 10.99 16.76 -18.84
CA VAL A 38 11.14 17.53 -20.08
C VAL A 38 11.44 19.01 -19.86
N GLU A 39 11.08 19.56 -18.71
CA GLU A 39 11.40 20.92 -18.27
C GLU A 39 12.15 20.92 -16.92
N PRO A 40 13.45 20.54 -16.86
CA PRO A 40 14.18 20.42 -15.58
C PRO A 40 14.23 21.73 -14.76
N ASN A 41 14.19 22.87 -15.45
CA ASN A 41 14.20 24.21 -14.87
C ASN A 41 12.80 24.75 -14.52
N PHE A 42 11.76 23.92 -14.64
CA PHE A 42 10.40 24.27 -14.28
C PHE A 42 10.32 24.72 -12.82
N LYS A 43 9.56 25.79 -12.54
CA LYS A 43 9.37 26.30 -11.18
C LYS A 43 8.16 25.63 -10.55
N ALA A 44 8.40 24.51 -9.88
CA ALA A 44 7.33 23.78 -9.20
C ALA A 44 6.77 24.54 -7.99
N GLU A 45 5.47 24.40 -7.78
CA GLU A 45 4.79 24.90 -6.58
C GLU A 45 5.27 24.12 -5.35
N LYS A 46 5.33 24.76 -4.19
CA LYS A 46 5.77 24.10 -2.96
C LYS A 46 4.83 22.93 -2.62
N ASP A 47 5.41 21.83 -2.16
CA ASP A 47 4.70 20.61 -1.75
C ASP A 47 3.89 19.95 -2.89
N SER A 48 4.13 20.33 -4.15
CA SER A 48 3.54 19.70 -5.34
C SER A 48 4.24 18.39 -5.71
N PHE A 49 3.60 17.54 -6.53
CA PHE A 49 4.26 16.36 -7.07
C PHE A 49 5.48 16.77 -7.88
N GLU A 50 5.37 17.82 -8.69
CA GLU A 50 6.47 18.39 -9.46
C GLU A 50 7.64 18.76 -8.54
N SER A 51 7.39 19.37 -7.38
CA SER A 51 8.46 19.73 -6.45
C SER A 51 9.19 18.52 -5.87
N ILE A 52 8.46 17.43 -5.60
CA ILE A 52 9.02 16.17 -5.11
C ILE A 52 9.87 15.52 -6.22
N MET A 53 9.34 15.46 -7.45
CA MET A 53 10.08 14.90 -8.60
C MET A 53 11.32 15.73 -8.95
N GLN A 54 11.23 17.05 -8.86
CA GLN A 54 12.34 17.94 -9.15
C GLN A 54 13.47 17.82 -8.12
N GLN A 55 13.16 17.53 -6.85
CA GLN A 55 14.18 17.23 -5.85
C GLN A 55 14.98 15.98 -6.22
N ARG A 56 14.31 14.93 -6.72
CA ARG A 56 15.00 13.71 -7.17
C ARG A 56 15.81 13.93 -8.44
N LEU A 57 15.25 14.63 -9.43
CA LEU A 57 15.94 14.88 -10.70
C LEU A 57 17.27 15.64 -10.50
N LYS A 58 17.36 16.52 -9.50
CA LYS A 58 18.58 17.27 -9.15
C LYS A 58 19.75 16.40 -8.68
N VAL A 59 19.49 15.18 -8.25
CA VAL A 59 20.53 14.24 -7.81
C VAL A 59 21.20 13.57 -9.02
N PHE A 60 20.51 13.50 -10.15
CA PHE A 60 21.02 12.84 -11.35
C PHE A 60 21.99 13.72 -12.13
N ASP A 61 22.99 13.08 -12.73
CA ASP A 61 23.88 13.75 -13.66
C ASP A 61 23.17 14.13 -14.98
N GLN A 62 23.84 14.98 -15.78
CA GLN A 62 23.27 15.48 -17.03
C GLN A 62 23.05 14.37 -18.08
N ALA A 63 23.82 13.29 -18.06
CA ALA A 63 23.67 12.19 -19.01
C ALA A 63 22.41 11.38 -18.69
N LYS A 64 22.19 11.04 -17.41
CA LYS A 64 20.97 10.40 -16.92
C LYS A 64 19.76 11.27 -17.19
N ILE A 65 19.80 12.58 -16.92
CA ILE A 65 18.70 13.51 -17.25
C ILE A 65 18.38 13.51 -18.76
N LYS A 66 19.39 13.53 -19.63
CA LYS A 66 19.17 13.47 -21.09
C LYS A 66 18.54 12.15 -21.54
N ASN A 67 18.96 11.01 -20.96
CA ASN A 67 18.36 9.72 -21.24
C ASN A 67 16.87 9.69 -20.84
N ILE A 68 16.58 10.16 -19.63
CA ILE A 68 15.20 10.32 -19.14
C ILE A 68 14.37 11.17 -20.10
N GLN A 69 14.91 12.30 -20.55
CA GLN A 69 14.24 13.16 -21.53
C GLN A 69 13.96 12.43 -22.84
N GLN A 70 14.90 11.63 -23.35
CA GLN A 70 14.70 10.85 -24.56
C GLN A 70 13.59 9.81 -24.41
N LEU A 71 13.48 9.16 -23.25
CA LEU A 71 12.44 8.17 -22.96
C LEU A 71 11.05 8.80 -22.77
N VAL A 72 10.99 9.94 -22.10
CA VAL A 72 9.72 10.61 -21.73
C VAL A 72 9.14 11.44 -22.89
N THR A 73 10.00 12.13 -23.66
CA THR A 73 9.57 13.08 -24.71
C THR A 73 8.56 12.51 -25.72
N PRO A 74 8.69 11.27 -26.22
CA PRO A 74 7.74 10.70 -27.17
C PRO A 74 6.29 10.67 -26.64
N LEU A 75 6.10 10.28 -25.37
CA LEU A 75 4.77 10.21 -24.76
C LEU A 75 4.20 11.61 -24.48
N VAL A 76 5.04 12.55 -24.05
CA VAL A 76 4.64 13.95 -23.83
C VAL A 76 4.20 14.63 -25.12
N LYS A 77 4.89 14.37 -26.24
CA LYS A 77 4.57 14.91 -27.56
C LYS A 77 3.49 14.12 -28.31
N ALA A 78 3.04 13.00 -27.77
CA ALA A 78 2.03 12.18 -28.40
C ALA A 78 0.68 12.92 -28.50
N SER A 79 -0.17 12.49 -29.44
CA SER A 79 -1.50 13.07 -29.62
C SER A 79 -2.33 12.94 -28.35
N GLN A 80 -3.36 13.78 -28.21
CA GLN A 80 -4.25 13.71 -27.05
C GLN A 80 -4.92 12.34 -26.93
N GLU A 81 -5.25 11.70 -28.05
CA GLU A 81 -5.86 10.37 -28.10
C GLU A 81 -4.94 9.31 -27.51
N VAL A 82 -3.64 9.33 -27.87
CA VAL A 82 -2.63 8.43 -27.30
C VAL A 82 -2.44 8.70 -25.82
N ARG A 83 -2.33 9.96 -25.40
CA ARG A 83 -2.19 10.29 -23.97
C ARG A 83 -3.45 9.92 -23.19
N THR A 84 -4.63 9.98 -23.80
CA THR A 84 -5.90 9.59 -23.18
C THR A 84 -6.01 8.07 -23.04
N SER A 85 -5.47 7.28 -23.98
CA SER A 85 -5.46 5.81 -23.84
C SER A 85 -4.54 5.34 -22.71
N VAL A 86 -3.48 6.09 -22.41
CA VAL A 86 -2.54 5.79 -21.31
C VAL A 86 -3.02 6.35 -19.97
N TYR A 87 -3.47 7.60 -19.94
CA TYR A 87 -3.75 8.34 -18.69
C TYR A 87 -5.23 8.55 -18.39
N GLY A 88 -6.13 8.05 -19.23
CA GLY A 88 -7.56 8.33 -19.14
C GLY A 88 -7.84 9.82 -19.38
N GLU A 89 -8.75 10.40 -18.59
CA GLU A 89 -9.14 11.80 -18.75
C GLU A 89 -7.99 12.81 -18.59
N LEU A 90 -6.93 12.42 -17.86
CA LEU A 90 -5.76 13.27 -17.66
C LEU A 90 -4.94 13.46 -18.94
N GLY A 91 -5.12 12.61 -19.96
CA GLY A 91 -4.50 12.78 -21.28
C GLY A 91 -4.92 14.08 -22.00
N LYS A 92 -5.99 14.74 -21.54
CA LYS A 92 -6.42 16.07 -21.99
C LYS A 92 -5.51 17.20 -21.50
N ILE A 93 -4.75 16.97 -20.43
CA ILE A 93 -3.85 17.97 -19.85
C ILE A 93 -2.60 18.05 -20.72
N ASP A 94 -2.38 19.17 -21.40
CA ASP A 94 -1.12 19.46 -22.09
C ASP A 94 -0.09 19.94 -21.07
N ILE A 95 0.75 19.01 -20.59
CA ILE A 95 1.70 19.29 -19.50
C ILE A 95 2.74 20.36 -19.86
N MET A 96 2.97 20.62 -21.15
CA MET A 96 3.87 21.68 -21.63
C MET A 96 3.26 23.08 -21.53
N LYS A 97 1.93 23.18 -21.40
CA LYS A 97 1.23 24.47 -21.36
C LYS A 97 0.73 24.85 -19.96
N VAL A 98 0.70 23.89 -19.04
CA VAL A 98 0.18 24.12 -17.68
C VAL A 98 1.28 24.57 -16.73
N LYS A 99 0.88 25.44 -15.79
CA LYS A 99 1.74 25.90 -14.69
C LYS A 99 1.84 24.89 -13.55
N SER A 100 0.87 23.99 -13.42
CA SER A 100 0.80 22.96 -12.37
C SER A 100 -0.13 21.87 -12.87
N VAL A 101 0.35 20.63 -12.88
CA VAL A 101 -0.42 19.45 -13.27
C VAL A 101 -1.52 19.23 -12.26
N GLU A 102 -1.19 19.27 -10.96
CA GLU A 102 -2.17 19.06 -9.89
C GLU A 102 -3.35 20.05 -9.96
N ASP A 103 -3.06 21.33 -10.18
CA ASP A 103 -4.11 22.33 -10.34
C ASP A 103 -4.93 22.14 -11.61
N SER A 104 -4.31 21.65 -12.68
CA SER A 104 -5.02 21.30 -13.91
C SER A 104 -5.93 20.09 -13.70
N VAL A 105 -5.50 19.11 -12.90
CA VAL A 105 -6.32 17.96 -12.49
C VAL A 105 -7.51 18.39 -11.64
N LYS A 106 -7.33 19.34 -10.71
CA LYS A 106 -8.45 19.90 -9.92
C LYS A 106 -9.51 20.56 -10.80
N LYS A 107 -9.10 21.24 -11.87
CA LYS A 107 -10.00 21.90 -12.84
C LYS A 107 -10.85 20.94 -13.67
N LEU A 108 -10.44 19.67 -13.81
CA LEU A 108 -11.25 18.65 -14.47
C LEU A 108 -12.50 18.25 -13.64
N GLY A 109 -12.60 18.70 -12.38
CA GLY A 109 -13.68 18.36 -11.48
C GLY A 109 -13.51 16.98 -10.83
N PRO A 110 -14.38 16.61 -9.89
CA PRO A 110 -14.28 15.34 -9.17
C PRO A 110 -14.48 14.14 -10.12
N LEU A 111 -13.82 13.03 -9.81
CA LEU A 111 -14.09 11.76 -10.48
C LEU A 111 -15.56 11.38 -10.32
N LYS A 112 -16.15 10.88 -11.40
CA LYS A 112 -17.46 10.22 -11.32
C LYS A 112 -17.26 8.85 -10.70
N ILE A 113 -17.63 8.74 -9.42
CA ILE A 113 -17.52 7.52 -8.62
C ILE A 113 -18.91 6.99 -8.28
N GLU A 114 -19.13 5.71 -8.55
CA GLU A 114 -20.33 5.01 -8.11
C GLU A 114 -20.20 4.59 -6.64
N ARG A 115 -20.75 5.41 -5.73
CA ARG A 115 -20.64 5.17 -4.27
C ARG A 115 -21.03 3.77 -3.84
N LYS A 116 -22.10 3.20 -4.42
CA LYS A 116 -22.58 1.84 -4.15
C LYS A 116 -21.54 0.75 -4.46
N LEU A 117 -20.66 1.01 -5.42
CA LEU A 117 -19.63 0.07 -5.86
C LEU A 117 -18.33 0.22 -5.06
N LEU A 118 -18.23 1.20 -4.14
CA LEU A 118 -17.05 1.31 -3.26
C LEU A 118 -16.99 0.18 -2.22
N GLY A 119 -18.05 -0.61 -2.05
CA GLY A 119 -18.09 -1.67 -1.04
C GLY A 119 -18.09 -1.12 0.40
N LEU A 120 -18.48 0.15 0.57
CA LEU A 120 -18.57 0.84 1.84
C LEU A 120 -20.03 0.90 2.29
N ARG A 121 -20.26 0.62 3.58
CA ARG A 121 -21.55 0.93 4.23
C ARG A 121 -21.64 2.45 4.40
N VAL A 122 -22.11 3.14 3.39
CA VAL A 122 -22.32 4.59 3.44
C VAL A 122 -23.74 4.83 3.98
N ALA A 123 -23.84 5.31 5.22
CA ALA A 123 -25.10 5.86 5.69
C ALA A 123 -25.46 7.08 4.82
N PRO A 124 -26.73 7.31 4.46
CA PRO A 124 -27.12 8.50 3.73
C PRO A 124 -26.67 9.74 4.51
N LEU A 125 -25.81 10.54 3.89
CA LEU A 125 -25.55 11.89 4.38
C LEU A 125 -26.85 12.67 4.21
N ASN A 126 -27.33 13.25 5.31
CA ASN A 126 -28.40 14.25 5.38
C ASN A 126 -29.85 13.82 5.63
N THR A 127 -30.10 12.84 6.51
CA THR A 127 -31.42 12.74 7.16
C THR A 127 -31.28 12.25 8.60
N ASP A 128 -32.03 12.84 9.53
CA ASP A 128 -32.28 12.32 10.89
C ASP A 128 -32.98 10.95 10.76
N LEU A 129 -32.20 9.90 10.53
CA LEU A 129 -32.70 8.53 10.45
C LEU A 129 -32.80 7.97 11.86
N SER A 130 -33.97 7.46 12.22
CA SER A 130 -34.14 6.70 13.46
C SER A 130 -33.29 5.43 13.44
N ASP A 131 -32.92 4.92 14.62
CA ASP A 131 -32.15 3.67 14.76
C ASP A 131 -32.79 2.49 14.02
N ALA A 132 -34.12 2.46 13.93
CA ALA A 132 -34.85 1.44 13.17
C ALA A 132 -34.65 1.60 11.65
N GLN A 133 -34.58 2.83 11.13
CA GLN A 133 -34.30 3.10 9.72
C GLN A 133 -32.84 2.83 9.37
N ILE A 134 -31.91 3.14 10.29
CA ILE A 134 -30.49 2.78 10.17
C ILE A 134 -30.36 1.26 10.11
N LYS A 135 -31.01 0.53 11.02
CA LYS A 135 -31.00 -0.94 11.06
C LYS A 135 -31.58 -1.55 9.78
N LYS A 136 -32.73 -1.04 9.31
CA LYS A 136 -33.32 -1.46 8.05
C LYS A 136 -32.42 -1.20 6.84
N TYR A 137 -31.75 -0.04 6.79
CA TYR A 137 -30.81 0.31 5.72
C TYR A 137 -29.56 -0.60 5.74
N LEU A 138 -29.09 -0.97 6.93
CA LEU A 138 -27.99 -1.92 7.11
C LEU A 138 -28.38 -3.36 6.72
N ASP A 139 -29.62 -3.76 6.98
CA ASP A 139 -30.17 -5.07 6.61
C ASP A 139 -30.44 -5.16 5.09
N ASP A 140 -30.98 -4.09 4.47
CA ASP A 140 -31.28 -4.03 3.03
C ASP A 140 -29.99 -3.94 2.15
N GLN A 141 -28.86 -3.50 2.70
CA GLN A 141 -27.55 -3.47 2.02
C GLN A 141 -26.80 -4.82 2.08
N GLY A 142 -27.42 -5.86 2.65
CA GLY A 142 -26.84 -7.19 2.86
C GLY A 142 -26.48 -8.01 1.62
N GLU A 143 -26.73 -7.55 0.38
CA GLU A 143 -26.60 -8.38 -0.83
C GLU A 143 -25.76 -7.80 -1.99
N ILE A 144 -24.94 -6.77 -1.81
CA ILE A 144 -24.09 -6.25 -2.90
C ILE A 144 -22.59 -6.46 -2.61
N LEU A 145 -22.18 -7.73 -2.58
CA LEU A 145 -20.77 -8.14 -2.69
C LEU A 145 -20.54 -9.16 -3.83
N ASN A 146 -21.47 -9.25 -4.77
CA ASN A 146 -21.34 -10.07 -5.96
C ASN A 146 -21.48 -9.19 -7.20
N THR A 147 -20.35 -8.88 -7.84
CA THR A 147 -20.11 -9.03 -9.29
C THR A 147 -18.80 -8.34 -9.65
N HIS A 148 -17.69 -9.09 -9.58
CA HIS A 148 -16.81 -9.39 -10.73
C HIS A 148 -15.40 -9.78 -10.25
N ASN A 149 -15.06 -11.05 -10.54
CA ASN A 149 -13.79 -11.76 -10.33
C ASN A 149 -13.32 -11.95 -8.88
N ILE A 150 -14.21 -12.51 -8.08
CA ILE A 150 -13.87 -13.29 -6.89
C ILE A 150 -14.11 -14.77 -7.23
N THR A 151 -13.07 -15.51 -7.62
CA THR A 151 -13.17 -16.97 -7.84
C THR A 151 -12.97 -17.80 -6.55
N SER A 152 -13.03 -17.18 -5.38
CA SER A 152 -13.29 -17.93 -4.14
C SER A 152 -14.10 -17.12 -3.14
N ILE A 153 -15.12 -17.77 -2.56
CA ILE A 153 -15.95 -17.27 -1.44
C ILE A 153 -15.11 -16.67 -0.28
N ASP A 154 -13.83 -17.05 -0.18
CA ASP A 154 -12.86 -16.54 0.80
C ASP A 154 -12.52 -15.05 0.63
N ALA A 155 -12.65 -14.50 -0.59
CA ALA A 155 -12.41 -13.09 -0.88
C ALA A 155 -13.61 -12.18 -0.59
N ILE A 156 -14.82 -12.75 -0.42
CA ILE A 156 -16.05 -11.99 -0.08
C ILE A 156 -16.16 -11.72 1.43
N THR A 157 -15.61 -12.59 2.29
CA THR A 157 -15.85 -12.54 3.74
C THR A 157 -14.62 -12.32 4.61
N GLY A 158 -13.41 -12.24 4.04
CA GLY A 158 -12.22 -12.33 4.89
C GLY A 158 -12.23 -13.63 5.71
N GLY A 159 -12.60 -14.75 5.08
CA GLY A 159 -12.57 -16.08 5.70
C GLY A 159 -13.56 -16.28 6.85
N GLY A 160 -14.86 -16.33 6.56
CA GLY A 160 -15.85 -16.82 7.51
C GLY A 160 -17.17 -17.19 6.83
N ARG A 161 -17.56 -18.47 6.86
CA ARG A 161 -18.89 -18.90 6.42
C ARG A 161 -19.94 -18.22 7.31
N VAL A 162 -20.82 -17.42 6.73
CA VAL A 162 -22.08 -17.00 7.38
C VAL A 162 -23.06 -18.15 7.18
N PHE A 163 -23.51 -18.74 8.29
CA PHE A 163 -24.40 -19.90 8.30
C PHE A 163 -25.76 -19.57 7.68
N GLY A 164 -26.16 -20.31 6.65
CA GLY A 164 -27.55 -20.68 6.42
C GLY A 164 -27.77 -22.05 7.05
N ASP A 165 -28.24 -22.07 8.29
CA ASP A 165 -29.03 -23.16 8.90
C ASP A 165 -29.38 -22.73 10.32
N ILE A 166 -30.43 -21.91 10.44
CA ILE A 166 -31.18 -21.80 11.69
C ILE A 166 -32.09 -23.02 11.73
N GLY A 167 -31.58 -24.11 12.31
CA GLY A 167 -32.34 -25.29 12.68
C GLY A 167 -32.30 -25.48 14.19
N GLN A 168 -33.38 -25.03 14.86
CA GLN A 168 -33.86 -25.43 16.18
C GLN A 168 -32.82 -25.76 17.28
N VAL A 169 -32.67 -24.81 18.22
CA VAL A 169 -32.04 -25.08 19.52
C VAL A 169 -32.99 -25.96 20.33
N SER A 170 -32.60 -27.20 20.63
CA SER A 170 -33.23 -27.99 21.69
C SER A 170 -32.68 -27.54 23.04
N GLU A 171 -33.57 -27.36 24.02
CA GLU A 171 -33.27 -27.03 25.40
C GLU A 171 -32.29 -28.05 26.03
N ASN A 172 -31.39 -27.54 26.88
CA ASN A 172 -30.47 -28.24 27.81
C ASN A 172 -29.07 -28.61 27.27
N VAL A 173 -28.21 -27.61 27.10
CA VAL A 173 -26.74 -27.80 27.18
C VAL A 173 -26.20 -26.86 28.26
N ASP A 174 -25.87 -27.43 29.42
CA ASP A 174 -25.11 -26.73 30.46
C ASP A 174 -23.67 -26.53 29.96
N ILE A 175 -23.30 -25.27 29.71
CA ILE A 175 -21.93 -24.88 29.37
C ILE A 175 -21.23 -24.56 30.69
N GLU A 176 -20.28 -25.42 31.11
CA GLU A 176 -19.38 -25.13 32.22
C GLU A 176 -18.61 -23.82 31.96
N LEU A 177 -18.75 -22.87 32.88
CA LEU A 177 -18.21 -21.50 32.81
C LEU A 177 -16.87 -21.38 33.57
N ASP A 178 -15.96 -22.33 33.44
CA ASP A 178 -14.75 -22.39 34.30
C ASP A 178 -13.42 -21.95 33.63
N ASP A 179 -13.48 -21.38 32.42
CA ASP A 179 -12.26 -21.18 31.61
C ASP A 179 -11.91 -19.70 31.30
N PHE A 180 -12.56 -18.72 31.93
CA PHE A 180 -12.26 -17.30 31.69
C PHE A 180 -11.03 -16.82 32.49
N GLN A 181 -9.85 -17.29 32.11
CA GLN A 181 -8.60 -16.63 32.51
C GLN A 181 -8.52 -15.23 31.87
N PRO A 182 -8.12 -14.17 32.60
CA PRO A 182 -7.89 -12.86 32.01
C PRO A 182 -6.80 -12.96 30.93
N GLN A 183 -7.19 -12.84 29.67
CA GLN A 183 -6.23 -12.81 28.57
C GLN A 183 -5.36 -11.56 28.70
N ALA A 184 -4.03 -11.73 28.62
CA ALA A 184 -3.12 -10.59 28.52
C ALA A 184 -3.58 -9.67 27.39
N VAL A 185 -3.77 -8.39 27.72
CA VAL A 185 -4.30 -7.39 26.80
C VAL A 185 -3.24 -7.09 25.74
N THR A 186 -3.32 -7.78 24.61
CA THR A 186 -2.52 -7.47 23.42
C THR A 186 -3.25 -6.37 22.67
N ASP A 187 -2.87 -5.12 22.86
CA ASP A 187 -3.51 -3.95 22.26
C ASP A 187 -2.72 -3.32 21.12
N LYS A 188 -1.58 -3.92 20.76
CA LYS A 188 -0.75 -3.51 19.64
C LYS A 188 -0.54 -4.66 18.66
N LEU A 189 -0.46 -4.30 17.38
CA LEU A 189 -0.03 -5.18 16.30
C LEU A 189 1.32 -4.69 15.77
N GLY A 190 2.37 -5.49 15.94
CA GLY A 190 3.72 -5.18 15.48
C GLY A 190 4.13 -6.03 14.27
N LEU A 191 4.87 -5.42 13.36
CA LEU A 191 5.59 -6.11 12.29
C LEU A 191 7.07 -6.20 12.66
N TYR A 192 7.64 -7.40 12.60
CA TYR A 192 9.03 -7.65 12.94
C TYR A 192 9.78 -8.25 11.76
N ILE A 193 10.98 -7.75 11.50
CA ILE A 193 11.92 -8.29 10.52
C ILE A 193 12.91 -9.18 11.26
N ARG A 194 13.00 -10.43 10.81
CA ARG A 194 13.93 -11.42 11.33
C ARG A 194 15.26 -11.38 10.58
N ARG A 195 15.20 -11.27 9.25
CA ARG A 195 16.37 -11.09 8.40
C ARG A 195 16.04 -10.42 7.08
N VAL A 196 17.06 -9.87 6.44
CA VAL A 196 17.09 -9.57 5.00
C VAL A 196 18.10 -10.52 4.37
N LYS A 197 17.81 -11.03 3.17
CA LYS A 197 18.71 -11.89 2.41
C LYS A 197 18.87 -11.39 0.98
N CYS A 198 20.11 -11.32 0.51
CA CYS A 198 20.46 -11.28 -0.91
C CYS A 198 20.50 -12.74 -1.41
N VAL A 199 19.70 -13.04 -2.42
CA VAL A 199 19.69 -14.36 -3.06
C VAL A 199 20.53 -14.33 -4.32
N ASP A 200 20.44 -13.23 -5.07
CA ASP A 200 21.18 -12.95 -6.30
C ASP A 200 21.38 -11.42 -6.37
N GLU A 201 22.58 -10.97 -6.70
CA GLU A 201 23.02 -9.58 -6.77
C GLU A 201 22.70 -9.01 -8.15
N THR A 202 22.57 -7.68 -8.21
CA THR A 202 22.30 -6.97 -9.45
C THR A 202 23.56 -6.93 -10.31
N GLY A 203 23.54 -7.53 -11.51
CA GLY A 203 24.61 -7.39 -12.52
C GLY A 203 25.58 -8.56 -12.69
N SER A 204 25.35 -9.73 -12.09
CA SER A 204 26.28 -10.88 -12.09
C SER A 204 26.26 -11.79 -13.35
N ASN A 205 25.83 -11.30 -14.53
CA ASN A 205 25.62 -12.15 -15.72
C ASN A 205 26.68 -12.07 -16.83
N SER A 206 27.96 -11.97 -16.46
CA SER A 206 29.05 -12.12 -17.44
C SER A 206 29.99 -13.27 -17.07
N PHE A 207 29.94 -14.35 -17.85
CA PHE A 207 30.84 -15.52 -17.81
C PHE A 207 32.33 -15.18 -18.03
N PHE A 208 32.65 -13.89 -18.24
CA PHE A 208 33.99 -13.33 -18.42
C PHE A 208 34.38 -12.33 -17.33
N ASP A 209 33.53 -12.09 -16.33
CA ASP A 209 33.66 -10.95 -15.41
C ASP A 209 34.15 -11.33 -14.02
N LEU A 210 35.15 -12.21 -13.99
CA LEU A 210 35.92 -12.55 -12.78
C LEU A 210 36.78 -11.37 -12.26
N GLU A 211 36.65 -10.18 -12.85
CA GLU A 211 37.38 -8.97 -12.46
C GLU A 211 36.48 -7.81 -11.96
N SER A 212 35.16 -7.80 -12.22
CA SER A 212 34.25 -6.77 -11.66
C SER A 212 33.79 -7.04 -10.23
N GLU A 213 33.90 -8.29 -9.74
CA GLU A 213 33.64 -8.69 -8.35
C GLU A 213 34.58 -8.01 -7.31
N ARG A 214 35.46 -7.09 -7.73
CA ARG A 214 36.40 -6.37 -6.87
C ARG A 214 36.06 -4.92 -6.57
N TYR A 215 35.02 -4.33 -7.18
CA TYR A 215 34.83 -2.87 -7.13
C TYR A 215 33.39 -2.35 -7.04
N GLY A 216 32.50 -3.02 -6.32
CA GLY A 216 31.24 -2.44 -5.87
C GLY A 216 30.66 -3.28 -4.74
N ASP A 217 30.63 -2.74 -3.53
CA ASP A 217 29.87 -3.34 -2.43
C ASP A 217 28.46 -2.74 -2.51
N ASP A 218 27.43 -3.53 -2.84
CA ASP A 218 26.06 -3.02 -2.94
C ASP A 218 25.52 -2.62 -1.55
N GLU A 219 25.36 -1.31 -1.34
CA GLU A 219 24.73 -0.77 -0.13
C GLU A 219 23.20 -0.79 -0.28
N ILE A 220 22.51 -1.70 0.42
CA ILE A 220 21.04 -1.77 0.38
C ILE A 220 20.37 -0.96 1.50
N ALA A 221 19.42 -0.09 1.12
CA ALA A 221 18.55 0.64 2.03
C ALA A 221 17.12 0.10 1.98
N LEU A 222 16.51 -0.03 3.17
CA LEU A 222 15.11 -0.38 3.35
C LEU A 222 14.36 0.82 3.94
N ALA A 223 13.22 1.14 3.33
CA ALA A 223 12.30 2.15 3.83
C ALA A 223 10.87 1.64 3.71
N GLY A 224 9.91 2.43 4.19
CA GLY A 224 8.52 2.07 3.99
C GLY A 224 7.51 3.13 4.36
N THR A 225 6.26 2.74 4.20
CA THR A 225 5.11 3.44 4.73
C THR A 225 4.20 2.45 5.43
N SER A 226 3.35 2.94 6.32
CA SER A 226 2.26 2.16 6.89
C SER A 226 0.94 2.88 6.71
N VAL A 227 -0.12 2.11 6.50
CA VAL A 227 -1.51 2.58 6.55
C VAL A 227 -2.23 1.78 7.62
N ASP A 228 -2.85 2.45 8.57
CA ASP A 228 -3.63 1.81 9.62
C ASP A 228 -5.12 1.66 9.23
N GLU A 229 -5.94 1.22 10.18
CA GLU A 229 -7.36 0.93 9.95
C GLU A 229 -8.22 2.16 9.67
N THR A 230 -7.76 3.36 10.04
CA THR A 230 -8.44 4.63 9.71
C THR A 230 -8.03 5.16 8.35
N GLY A 231 -6.97 4.61 7.77
CA GLY A 231 -6.36 5.10 6.54
C GLY A 231 -5.26 6.14 6.80
N ASP A 232 -4.82 6.31 8.04
CA ASP A 232 -3.74 7.23 8.36
C ASP A 232 -2.42 6.64 7.85
N THR A 233 -1.70 7.47 7.09
CA THR A 233 -0.44 7.07 6.49
C THR A 233 0.73 7.60 7.31
N LYS A 234 1.67 6.72 7.69
CA LYS A 234 2.87 7.09 8.46
C LYS A 234 4.14 6.66 7.73
N LYS A 235 5.13 7.55 7.72
CA LYS A 235 6.48 7.29 7.20
C LYS A 235 7.20 6.29 8.11
N ILE A 236 7.82 5.29 7.50
CA ILE A 236 8.82 4.45 8.16
C ILE A 236 10.21 4.91 7.65
N PRO A 237 11.06 5.46 8.54
CA PRO A 237 12.36 6.01 8.16
C PRO A 237 13.25 5.03 7.39
N GLU A 238 14.17 5.58 6.61
CA GLU A 238 15.21 4.76 5.98
C GLU A 238 16.02 4.05 7.05
N PHE A 239 16.33 2.80 6.77
CA PHE A 239 17.26 1.99 7.53
C PHE A 239 18.23 1.31 6.56
N ARG A 240 19.54 1.48 6.79
CA ARG A 240 20.57 0.78 6.03
C ARG A 240 20.65 -0.68 6.50
N VAL A 241 20.54 -1.63 5.57
CA VAL A 241 20.58 -3.07 5.85
C VAL A 241 22.02 -3.55 6.08
N GLY A 242 22.95 -3.14 5.21
CA GLY A 242 24.36 -3.48 5.25
C GLY A 242 25.20 -2.51 4.42
N ASN A 243 26.53 -2.60 4.55
CA ASN A 243 27.48 -1.81 3.75
C ASN A 243 28.06 -2.58 2.56
N SER A 244 27.89 -3.91 2.54
CA SER A 244 28.29 -4.83 1.48
C SER A 244 27.29 -5.99 1.59
N PHE A 245 26.43 -6.18 0.60
CA PHE A 245 25.31 -7.13 0.68
C PHE A 245 25.23 -7.98 -0.58
N ASN A 246 26.19 -8.91 -0.68
CA ASN A 246 26.51 -9.64 -1.91
C ASN A 246 25.71 -10.96 -2.00
N ASP A 247 25.90 -11.70 -3.09
CA ASP A 247 25.30 -13.01 -3.31
C ASP A 247 25.30 -13.94 -2.10
N GLY A 248 24.10 -14.30 -1.64
CA GLY A 248 23.89 -15.21 -0.53
C GLY A 248 23.96 -14.56 0.86
N ASP A 249 24.36 -13.29 0.97
CA ASP A 249 24.47 -12.59 2.24
C ASP A 249 23.14 -12.50 2.96
N THR A 250 23.21 -12.61 4.29
CA THR A 250 22.03 -12.55 5.14
C THR A 250 22.30 -11.67 6.34
N LYS A 251 21.54 -10.59 6.45
CA LYS A 251 21.52 -9.74 7.64
C LYS A 251 20.50 -10.26 8.63
N TRP A 252 20.97 -10.91 9.69
CA TRP A 252 20.15 -11.30 10.83
C TRP A 252 19.98 -10.16 11.83
N TYR A 253 18.81 -10.07 12.45
CA TYR A 253 18.55 -9.14 13.56
C TYR A 253 18.34 -9.91 14.86
N SER A 254 19.11 -9.58 15.89
CA SER A 254 18.91 -10.10 17.25
C SER A 254 19.05 -8.95 18.26
N PRO A 255 17.98 -8.56 18.98
CA PRO A 255 16.61 -9.06 18.84
C PRO A 255 16.04 -8.77 17.44
N HIS A 256 15.01 -9.52 17.01
CA HIS A 256 14.33 -9.25 15.74
C HIS A 256 13.88 -7.79 15.69
N LYS A 257 14.11 -7.12 14.56
CA LYS A 257 13.89 -5.68 14.42
C LYS A 257 12.40 -5.40 14.32
N GLN A 258 11.83 -4.68 15.28
CA GLN A 258 10.48 -4.13 15.14
C GLN A 258 10.51 -3.07 14.04
N TRP A 259 9.83 -3.36 12.93
CA TRP A 259 9.78 -2.48 11.77
C TRP A 259 8.75 -1.37 11.96
N ASN A 260 7.56 -1.74 12.42
CA ASN A 260 6.49 -0.82 12.76
C ASN A 260 5.51 -1.46 13.75
N TRP A 261 4.62 -0.66 14.32
CA TRP A 261 3.48 -1.15 15.08
C TRP A 261 2.26 -0.25 14.94
N PHE A 262 1.09 -0.80 15.21
CA PHE A 262 -0.20 -0.12 15.22
C PHE A 262 -0.87 -0.30 16.57
N SER A 263 -1.59 0.72 17.03
CA SER A 263 -2.53 0.59 18.12
C SER A 263 -3.79 -0.08 17.60
N MET A 264 -4.21 -1.17 18.22
CA MET A 264 -5.48 -1.81 17.89
C MET A 264 -6.68 -1.16 18.59
N ARG A 265 -6.44 -0.11 19.38
CA ARG A 265 -7.48 0.67 20.08
C ARG A 265 -7.99 1.85 19.24
N GLU A 266 -7.24 2.25 18.22
CA GLU A 266 -7.65 3.30 17.27
C GLU A 266 -8.84 2.79 16.41
N GLY A 267 -9.58 3.70 15.75
CA GLY A 267 -10.72 3.31 14.89
C GLY A 267 -11.97 2.74 15.58
N GLY A 268 -11.99 2.69 16.92
CA GLY A 268 -13.13 2.23 17.73
C GLY A 268 -13.34 0.72 17.72
N SER A 269 -14.57 0.27 17.99
CA SER A 269 -14.95 -1.16 18.08
C SER A 269 -15.32 -1.78 16.73
N ASN A 270 -14.98 -1.12 15.62
CA ASN A 270 -15.29 -1.58 14.27
C ASN A 270 -14.25 -2.63 13.85
N TRP A 271 -14.66 -3.89 13.87
CA TRP A 271 -13.88 -5.02 13.40
C TRP A 271 -14.53 -5.63 12.14
N PRO A 272 -13.76 -6.23 11.21
CA PRO A 272 -12.31 -6.43 11.23
C PRO A 272 -11.51 -5.14 10.98
N LYS A 273 -10.26 -5.10 11.45
CA LYS A 273 -9.31 -3.99 11.19
C LYS A 273 -8.19 -4.47 10.28
N SER A 274 -7.90 -3.73 9.22
CA SER A 274 -6.83 -4.05 8.27
C SER A 274 -5.71 -3.03 8.37
N TYR A 275 -4.48 -3.54 8.42
CA TYR A 275 -3.26 -2.75 8.49
C TYR A 275 -2.36 -3.10 7.32
N TYR A 276 -1.69 -2.11 6.76
CA TYR A 276 -0.88 -2.22 5.55
C TYR A 276 0.52 -1.68 5.82
N LEU A 277 1.51 -2.37 5.28
CA LEU A 277 2.86 -1.85 5.19
C LEU A 277 3.40 -2.06 3.80
N THR A 278 4.11 -1.05 3.31
CA THR A 278 4.87 -1.18 2.08
C THR A 278 6.35 -1.08 2.38
N PHE A 279 7.07 -2.10 1.98
CA PHE A 279 8.52 -2.11 1.93
C PHE A 279 9.01 -1.55 0.61
N ILE A 280 10.06 -0.74 0.70
CA ILE A 280 10.71 -0.07 -0.40
C ILE A 280 12.20 -0.38 -0.27
N LEU A 281 12.73 -1.13 -1.22
CA LEU A 281 14.13 -1.52 -1.27
C LEU A 281 14.82 -0.74 -2.40
N ALA A 282 16.00 -0.22 -2.10
CA ALA A 282 16.80 0.56 -3.04
C ALA A 282 18.29 0.39 -2.78
N GLU A 283 19.09 0.44 -3.83
CA GLU A 283 20.55 0.61 -3.76
C GLU A 283 20.90 2.05 -3.38
N LYS A 284 21.86 2.22 -2.46
CA LYS A 284 22.13 3.49 -1.77
C LYS A 284 23.07 4.42 -2.52
N ASP A 285 23.75 3.93 -3.56
CA ASP A 285 24.69 4.71 -4.36
C ASP A 285 24.06 5.98 -4.97
N ASN A 286 22.73 6.05 -5.02
CA ASN A 286 21.95 7.26 -5.30
C ASN A 286 21.25 7.84 -4.06
N GLY A 287 22.04 8.41 -3.14
CA GLY A 287 21.57 9.06 -1.91
C GLY A 287 20.34 9.97 -2.10
N GLY A 288 19.40 9.90 -1.14
CA GLY A 288 18.16 10.70 -1.16
C GLY A 288 16.95 10.03 -1.82
N LEU A 289 17.11 8.84 -2.40
CA LEU A 289 16.01 8.07 -2.98
C LEU A 289 14.93 7.71 -1.96
N SER A 290 15.32 7.25 -0.77
CA SER A 290 14.38 6.89 0.29
C SER A 290 13.56 8.08 0.78
N GLU A 291 14.20 9.24 0.96
CA GLU A 291 13.49 10.46 1.35
C GLU A 291 12.50 10.90 0.26
N PHE A 292 12.92 10.82 -1.00
CA PHE A 292 12.06 11.08 -2.16
C PHE A 292 10.83 10.15 -2.17
N LEU A 293 11.04 8.84 -2.07
CA LEU A 293 9.95 7.86 -2.08
C LEU A 293 9.02 8.09 -0.89
N GLN A 294 9.55 8.39 0.30
CA GLN A 294 8.71 8.71 1.46
C GLN A 294 7.82 9.94 1.25
N LYS A 295 8.36 11.04 0.70
CA LYS A 295 7.57 12.24 0.38
C LYS A 295 6.49 11.93 -0.65
N LEU A 296 6.83 11.12 -1.65
CA LEU A 296 5.91 10.66 -2.67
C LEU A 296 4.77 9.81 -2.07
N TRP A 297 5.11 8.82 -1.24
CA TRP A 297 4.16 7.95 -0.55
C TRP A 297 3.20 8.73 0.36
N ASP A 298 3.71 9.65 1.17
CA ASP A 298 2.90 10.49 2.06
C ASP A 298 1.91 11.37 1.26
N LYS A 299 2.38 11.98 0.18
CA LYS A 299 1.53 12.79 -0.68
C LYS A 299 0.47 11.96 -1.43
N VAL A 300 0.83 10.79 -1.95
CA VAL A 300 -0.12 9.86 -2.57
C VAL A 300 -1.15 9.38 -1.54
N GLY A 301 -0.70 9.01 -0.34
CA GLY A 301 -1.55 8.66 0.80
C GLY A 301 -2.61 9.70 1.06
N LYS A 302 -2.18 10.94 1.31
CA LYS A 302 -3.07 12.09 1.55
C LYS A 302 -4.08 12.31 0.43
N GLN A 303 -3.66 12.22 -0.83
CA GLN A 303 -4.57 12.44 -1.96
C GLN A 303 -5.57 11.32 -2.18
N VAL A 304 -5.15 10.07 -2.03
CA VAL A 304 -6.05 8.90 -2.11
C VAL A 304 -7.07 8.96 -0.98
N THR A 305 -6.62 9.19 0.25
CA THR A 305 -7.47 9.34 1.44
C THR A 305 -8.48 10.48 1.23
N ALA A 306 -8.03 11.67 0.80
CA ALA A 306 -8.92 12.80 0.54
C ALA A 306 -9.92 12.54 -0.61
N ALA A 307 -9.49 11.88 -1.69
CA ALA A 307 -10.36 11.57 -2.81
C ALA A 307 -11.43 10.52 -2.45
N ILE A 308 -11.07 9.53 -1.63
CA ILE A 308 -12.04 8.57 -1.07
C ILE A 308 -13.03 9.29 -0.14
N ALA A 309 -12.54 10.18 0.75
CA ALA A 309 -13.40 11.00 1.63
C ALA A 309 -14.42 11.82 0.83
N ALA A 310 -13.96 12.51 -0.22
CA ALA A 310 -14.80 13.31 -1.08
C ALA A 310 -15.81 12.46 -1.85
N ALA A 311 -15.40 11.27 -2.32
CA ALA A 311 -16.27 10.34 -3.03
C ALA A 311 -17.43 9.87 -2.14
N ILE A 312 -17.19 9.59 -0.86
CA ILE A 312 -18.21 9.16 0.09
C ILE A 312 -18.98 10.30 0.76
N GLY A 313 -18.47 11.54 0.68
CA GLY A 313 -19.11 12.75 1.20
C GLY A 313 -19.00 12.97 2.71
N GLY A 314 -18.08 12.26 3.39
CA GLY A 314 -17.92 12.31 4.84
C GLY A 314 -16.49 12.70 5.27
N ALA A 315 -16.37 13.25 6.48
CA ALA A 315 -15.07 13.48 7.12
C ALA A 315 -14.48 12.14 7.61
N ILE A 316 -13.24 11.85 7.21
CA ILE A 316 -12.48 10.69 7.71
C ILE A 316 -12.13 10.98 9.16
N GLY A 317 -12.60 10.13 10.07
CA GLY A 317 -12.52 10.34 11.53
C GLY A 317 -13.79 9.95 12.29
N SER A 318 -14.89 9.71 11.59
CA SER A 318 -16.10 9.08 12.16
C SER A 318 -16.16 7.60 11.78
N SER A 319 -16.84 6.80 12.61
CA SER A 319 -16.86 5.34 12.73
C SER A 319 -17.33 4.52 11.50
N LEU A 320 -16.82 4.80 10.31
CA LEU A 320 -17.29 4.26 9.03
C LEU A 320 -16.52 2.99 8.59
N GLY A 321 -16.65 1.88 9.32
CA GLY A 321 -16.33 0.53 8.81
C GLY A 321 -14.92 0.32 8.19
N PRO A 322 -14.74 -0.63 7.25
CA PRO A 322 -13.43 -1.07 6.73
C PRO A 322 -12.81 -0.09 5.70
N LEU A 323 -12.86 1.21 5.99
CA LEU A 323 -12.25 2.26 5.14
C LEU A 323 -10.74 2.11 5.02
N GLY A 324 -10.03 1.77 6.10
CA GLY A 324 -8.59 1.54 6.06
C GLY A 324 -8.18 0.44 5.09
N THR A 325 -9.01 -0.59 4.92
CA THR A 325 -8.78 -1.67 3.94
C THR A 325 -8.71 -1.13 2.51
N ILE A 326 -9.67 -0.27 2.17
CA ILE A 326 -9.78 0.32 0.84
C ILE A 326 -8.66 1.33 0.61
N ILE A 327 -8.40 2.20 1.58
CA ILE A 327 -7.36 3.23 1.50
C ILE A 327 -5.98 2.58 1.37
N GLY A 328 -5.64 1.63 2.25
CA GLY A 328 -4.34 0.96 2.22
C GLY A 328 -4.08 0.23 0.90
N ALA A 329 -5.09 -0.46 0.36
CA ALA A 329 -4.98 -1.09 -0.95
C ALA A 329 -4.84 -0.08 -2.10
N ALA A 330 -5.60 1.02 -2.06
CA ALA A 330 -5.54 2.08 -3.06
C ALA A 330 -4.18 2.79 -3.08
N VAL A 331 -3.64 3.13 -1.91
CA VAL A 331 -2.32 3.76 -1.76
C VAL A 331 -1.23 2.80 -2.24
N GLY A 332 -1.27 1.53 -1.81
CA GLY A 332 -0.33 0.51 -2.27
C GLY A 332 -0.29 0.35 -3.79
N TYR A 333 -1.47 0.29 -4.43
CA TYR A 333 -1.59 0.23 -5.88
C TYR A 333 -1.06 1.49 -6.58
N ALA A 334 -1.48 2.67 -6.13
CA ALA A 334 -1.09 3.94 -6.72
C ALA A 334 0.43 4.11 -6.73
N VAL A 335 1.09 3.76 -5.62
CA VAL A 335 2.54 3.91 -5.55
C VAL A 335 3.28 2.82 -6.31
N ALA A 336 2.82 1.57 -6.30
CA ALA A 336 3.40 0.53 -7.15
C ALA A 336 3.44 0.99 -8.62
N LYS A 337 2.32 1.56 -9.11
CA LYS A 337 2.23 2.12 -10.46
C LYS A 337 3.24 3.25 -10.71
N ILE A 338 3.42 4.15 -9.75
CA ILE A 338 4.39 5.25 -9.88
C ILE A 338 5.83 4.72 -9.87
N VAL A 339 6.17 3.78 -8.98
CA VAL A 339 7.53 3.20 -8.93
C VAL A 339 7.84 2.40 -10.19
N GLU A 340 6.89 1.63 -10.72
CA GLU A 340 7.04 0.96 -12.01
C GLU A 340 7.35 1.95 -13.15
N TRP A 341 6.73 3.15 -13.12
CA TRP A 341 7.05 4.20 -14.07
C TRP A 341 8.49 4.71 -13.89
N PHE A 342 8.95 4.92 -12.64
CA PHE A 342 10.34 5.32 -12.36
C PHE A 342 11.35 4.28 -12.84
N ILE A 343 11.12 3.00 -12.57
CA ILE A 343 12.00 1.91 -13.04
C ILE A 343 12.10 1.94 -14.57
N LYS A 344 10.97 2.12 -15.26
CA LYS A 344 10.92 2.11 -16.73
C LYS A 344 11.57 3.36 -17.36
N MET A 345 11.20 4.54 -16.88
CA MET A 345 11.54 5.81 -17.51
C MET A 345 12.79 6.47 -16.92
N TRP A 346 13.01 6.32 -15.62
CA TRP A 346 14.15 6.92 -14.93
C TRP A 346 15.34 5.97 -14.79
N LYS A 347 15.16 4.68 -15.16
CA LYS A 347 16.19 3.65 -15.06
C LYS A 347 16.89 3.73 -13.70
N ASP A 348 16.06 3.80 -12.67
CA ASP A 348 16.49 3.99 -11.28
C ASP A 348 16.58 2.62 -10.61
N ASP A 349 17.57 2.44 -9.75
CA ASP A 349 17.93 1.16 -9.10
C ASP A 349 17.02 0.90 -7.89
N ILE A 350 15.71 1.00 -8.15
CA ILE A 350 14.63 0.77 -7.20
C ILE A 350 14.02 -0.58 -7.50
N PHE A 351 13.80 -1.38 -6.47
CA PHE A 351 13.01 -2.59 -6.62
C PHE A 351 11.51 -2.26 -6.59
N PRO A 352 10.67 -3.00 -7.36
CA PRO A 352 9.22 -2.91 -7.22
C PRO A 352 8.80 -3.02 -5.75
N PRO A 353 8.01 -2.07 -5.22
CA PRO A 353 7.71 -2.02 -3.80
C PRO A 353 6.79 -3.18 -3.41
N LYS A 354 6.97 -3.70 -2.19
CA LYS A 354 6.19 -4.83 -1.70
C LYS A 354 5.22 -4.41 -0.60
N THR A 355 3.93 -4.40 -0.91
CA THR A 355 2.87 -4.11 0.06
C THR A 355 2.32 -5.40 0.65
N ILE A 356 2.34 -5.49 1.97
CA ILE A 356 1.79 -6.59 2.77
C ILE A 356 0.65 -6.06 3.64
N SER A 357 -0.22 -6.96 4.10
CA SER A 357 -1.30 -6.59 5.02
C SER A 357 -1.57 -7.65 6.09
N CYS A 358 -2.11 -7.20 7.22
CA CYS A 358 -2.67 -8.05 8.25
C CYS A 358 -4.07 -7.53 8.60
N THR A 359 -5.06 -8.41 8.53
CA THR A 359 -6.44 -8.12 8.95
C THR A 359 -6.73 -8.86 10.24
N VAL A 360 -6.95 -8.12 11.31
CA VAL A 360 -7.28 -8.64 12.63
C VAL A 360 -8.80 -8.66 12.77
N PRO A 361 -9.44 -9.83 12.98
CA PRO A 361 -10.91 -9.94 12.97
C PRO A 361 -11.59 -9.52 14.28
N SER A 362 -10.85 -9.47 15.38
CA SER A 362 -11.33 -9.01 16.68
C SER A 362 -10.15 -8.72 17.61
N PHE A 363 -10.39 -8.00 18.70
CA PHE A 363 -9.35 -7.68 19.68
C PHE A 363 -8.73 -8.93 20.34
N GLY A 364 -9.52 -10.00 20.51
CA GLY A 364 -9.09 -11.29 21.06
C GLY A 364 -8.52 -12.27 20.03
N ALA A 365 -8.39 -11.87 18.76
CA ALA A 365 -7.93 -12.77 17.70
C ALA A 365 -6.53 -13.29 17.97
N ARG A 366 -6.28 -14.56 17.62
CA ARG A 366 -4.98 -15.22 17.77
C ARG A 366 -4.70 -16.08 16.56
N TRP A 367 -3.42 -16.29 16.27
CA TRP A 367 -3.02 -17.22 15.22
C TRP A 367 -3.07 -18.66 15.74
N THR A 368 -3.38 -19.59 14.83
CA THR A 368 -3.10 -21.01 15.04
C THR A 368 -1.67 -21.30 14.57
N LYS A 369 -0.89 -21.95 15.45
CA LYS A 369 0.48 -22.34 15.20
C LYS A 369 0.66 -23.81 15.58
N ASN A 370 1.22 -24.61 14.68
CA ASN A 370 1.37 -26.05 14.87
C ASN A 370 0.07 -26.75 15.33
N GLY A 371 -1.06 -26.37 14.72
CA GLY A 371 -2.40 -26.90 15.06
C GLY A 371 -3.00 -26.39 16.38
N SER A 372 -2.28 -25.57 17.15
CA SER A 372 -2.74 -25.01 18.43
C SER A 372 -3.12 -23.54 18.28
N TRP A 373 -4.37 -23.21 18.62
CA TRP A 373 -4.86 -21.84 18.63
C TRP A 373 -4.40 -21.09 19.88
N GLY A 374 -4.12 -19.79 19.74
CA GLY A 374 -3.78 -18.92 20.87
C GLY A 374 -2.45 -18.19 20.73
N SER A 375 -1.72 -18.40 19.63
CA SER A 375 -0.44 -17.74 19.41
C SER A 375 -0.61 -16.25 19.18
N THR A 376 0.24 -15.46 19.83
CA THR A 376 0.37 -14.02 19.60
C THR A 376 1.36 -13.68 18.50
N THR A 377 1.95 -14.69 17.83
CA THR A 377 2.89 -14.49 16.73
C THR A 377 2.44 -15.29 15.51
N SER A 378 2.48 -14.68 14.33
CA SER A 378 2.23 -15.39 13.09
C SER A 378 3.39 -16.32 12.72
N GLU A 379 3.17 -17.12 11.68
CA GLU A 379 4.28 -17.75 10.95
C GLU A 379 5.18 -16.72 10.26
N PHE A 380 6.41 -17.12 9.96
CA PHE A 380 7.33 -16.33 9.16
C PHE A 380 6.87 -16.27 7.69
N ARG A 381 7.05 -15.11 7.06
CA ARG A 381 6.68 -14.81 5.68
C ARG A 381 7.84 -14.13 4.98
N ASN A 382 7.89 -14.23 3.65
CA ASN A 382 8.92 -13.60 2.83
C ASN A 382 8.32 -12.57 1.88
N ALA A 383 8.82 -11.35 1.94
CA ALA A 383 8.57 -10.31 0.95
C ALA A 383 9.72 -10.33 -0.07
N HIS A 384 9.44 -10.79 -1.30
CA HIS A 384 10.43 -10.89 -2.37
C HIS A 384 10.47 -9.62 -3.22
N PHE A 385 11.68 -9.23 -3.62
CA PHE A 385 12.00 -8.10 -4.49
C PHE A 385 12.82 -8.63 -5.66
N TYR A 386 12.34 -8.38 -6.87
CA TYR A 386 13.00 -8.78 -8.12
C TYR A 386 13.17 -7.53 -8.98
N GLY A 387 14.37 -7.28 -9.48
CA GLY A 387 14.67 -6.13 -10.31
C GLY A 387 16.16 -6.04 -10.62
N HIS A 388 16.50 -5.46 -11.77
CA HIS A 388 17.89 -5.23 -12.19
C HIS A 388 18.76 -6.50 -12.17
N ASP A 389 18.15 -7.63 -12.51
CA ASP A 389 18.71 -8.99 -12.43
C ASP A 389 18.99 -9.52 -11.00
N GLY A 390 18.78 -8.73 -9.95
CA GLY A 390 18.90 -9.15 -8.55
C GLY A 390 17.62 -9.70 -7.92
N HIS A 391 17.80 -10.51 -6.88
CA HIS A 391 16.75 -11.08 -6.04
C HIS A 391 17.08 -10.90 -4.56
N TYR A 392 16.25 -10.13 -3.87
CA TYR A 392 16.30 -9.94 -2.41
C TYR A 392 15.01 -10.43 -1.75
N TYR A 393 15.07 -10.85 -0.48
CA TYR A 393 13.86 -10.99 0.32
C TYR A 393 14.03 -10.52 1.77
N ILE A 394 12.91 -10.08 2.34
CA ILE A 394 12.77 -9.74 3.75
C ILE A 394 11.93 -10.82 4.41
N GLU A 395 12.49 -11.52 5.40
CA GLU A 395 11.75 -12.47 6.24
C GLU A 395 11.17 -11.75 7.45
N TYR A 396 9.85 -11.80 7.59
CA TYR A 396 9.11 -11.02 8.57
C TYR A 396 8.00 -11.85 9.24
N TYR A 397 7.44 -11.33 10.34
CA TYR A 397 6.24 -11.87 10.98
C TYR A 397 5.46 -10.77 11.70
N TRP A 398 4.20 -11.07 12.01
CA TRP A 398 3.33 -10.22 12.81
C TRP A 398 3.25 -10.71 14.25
N ARG A 399 3.15 -9.78 15.20
CA ARG A 399 3.03 -10.07 16.62
C ARG A 399 2.00 -9.19 17.29
N LEU A 400 1.11 -9.80 18.06
CA LEU A 400 0.22 -9.16 19.01
C LEU A 400 0.95 -8.99 20.35
N PHE A 401 0.98 -7.78 20.89
CA PHE A 401 1.68 -7.47 22.14
C PHE A 401 1.01 -6.31 22.89
N SER A 402 1.48 -6.03 24.11
CA SER A 402 1.05 -4.93 24.99
C SER A 402 2.08 -3.80 25.00
#